data_AF-A0A257LQE5-F1
#
_entry.id   AF-A0A257LQE5-F1
#
_cell.length_a   1.000
_cell.length_b   1.000
_cell.length_c   1.000
_cell.angle_alpha   90.00
_cell.angle_beta   90.00
_cell.angle_gamma   90.00
#
_symmetry.space_group_name_H-M   'P 1'
#
loop_
_entity.id
_entity.type
_entity.pdbx_description
1 polymer ?
#
loop_
_entity_poly.entity_id
_entity_poly.type
_entity_poly.pdbx_seq_one_letter_code
_entity_poly.pdbx_strand_id
1 'polypeptide(L)' 'VSGGQGGAEDKIAAMEDAGIRVSPSPSLLGETLAAMLKELA' A
#
# COMPACT_ATOMS: atom_id res chain seq x y z
N VAL A 1 -3.41 -23.24 11.24
CA VAL A 1 -2.46 -22.39 10.50
C VAL A 1 -3.11 -22.08 9.17
N SER A 2 -3.46 -20.83 8.90
CA SER A 2 -4.21 -20.43 7.69
C SER A 2 -3.48 -20.95 6.46
N GLY A 3 -4.11 -21.84 5.70
CA GLY A 3 -3.51 -22.56 4.56
C GLY A 3 -3.20 -21.64 3.38
N GLY A 4 -2.26 -20.72 3.54
CA GLY A 4 -1.84 -19.74 2.53
C GLY A 4 -2.69 -18.47 2.47
N GLN A 5 -3.74 -18.34 3.27
CA GLN A 5 -4.61 -17.16 3.30
C GLN A 5 -4.06 -16.06 4.24
N GLY A 6 -4.07 -14.81 3.74
CA GLY A 6 -3.63 -13.63 4.49
C GLY A 6 -2.15 -13.30 4.27
N GLY A 7 -1.64 -13.59 3.08
CA GLY A 7 -0.28 -13.22 2.65
C GLY A 7 -0.06 -11.70 2.59
N ALA A 8 1.12 -11.28 2.19
CA ALA A 8 1.42 -9.85 2.05
C ALA A 8 0.53 -9.21 0.98
N GLU A 9 0.33 -9.92 -0.12
CA GLU A 9 -0.49 -9.51 -1.26
C GLU A 9 -1.96 -9.34 -0.87
N ASP A 10 -2.52 -10.29 -0.11
CA ASP A 10 -3.89 -10.20 0.40
C ASP A 10 -4.07 -8.97 1.30
N LYS A 11 -3.06 -8.67 2.13
CA LYS A 11 -3.09 -7.49 3.01
C LYS A 11 -2.98 -6.20 2.23
N ILE A 12 -2.13 -6.15 1.20
CA ILE A 12 -1.96 -4.98 0.33
C ILE A 12 -3.26 -4.70 -0.41
N ALA A 13 -3.87 -5.73 -1.02
CA ALA A 13 -5.15 -5.58 -1.73
C ALA A 13 -6.26 -5.05 -0.81
N ALA A 14 -6.39 -5.59 0.40
CA ALA A 14 -7.37 -5.10 1.38
C ALA A 14 -7.13 -3.63 1.80
N MET A 15 -5.87 -3.19 1.85
CA MET A 15 -5.52 -1.79 2.11
C MET A 15 -5.89 -0.89 0.92
N GLU A 16 -5.57 -1.30 -0.30
CA GLU A 16 -5.90 -0.56 -1.52
C GLU A 16 -7.43 -0.44 -1.73
N ASP A 17 -8.18 -1.51 -1.46
CA ASP A 17 -9.65 -1.51 -1.46
C ASP A 17 -10.24 -0.54 -0.43
N ALA A 18 -9.54 -0.33 0.70
CA ALA A 18 -9.90 0.65 1.71
C ALA A 18 -9.48 2.09 1.35
N GLY A 19 -8.92 2.31 0.15
CA GLY A 19 -8.43 3.61 -0.32
C GLY A 19 -7.05 3.99 0.24
N ILE A 20 -6.31 3.05 0.83
CA ILE A 20 -4.97 3.27 1.34
C ILE A 20 -3.96 3.00 0.21
N ARG A 21 -3.17 4.01 -0.16
CA ARG A 21 -2.06 3.83 -1.12
C ARG A 21 -0.88 3.16 -0.41
N VAL A 22 -0.48 1.98 -0.87
CA VAL A 22 0.66 1.23 -0.33
C VAL A 22 1.91 1.48 -1.17
N SER A 23 3.05 1.74 -0.52
CA SER A 23 4.34 1.87 -1.22
C SER A 23 4.87 0.49 -1.64
N PRO A 24 5.35 0.32 -2.88
CA PRO A 24 5.84 -0.96 -3.39
C PRO A 24 7.15 -1.43 -2.71
N SER A 25 7.89 -0.53 -2.06
CA SER A 25 9.01 -0.88 -1.20
C SER A 25 9.21 0.15 -0.08
N PRO A 26 9.94 -0.19 1.00
CA PRO A 26 10.27 0.77 2.05
C PRO A 26 11.08 1.97 1.56
N SER A 27 11.97 1.79 0.58
CA SER A 27 12.81 2.87 0.05
C SER A 27 12.02 3.92 -0.73
N LEU A 28 10.81 3.58 -1.22
CA LEU A 28 9.97 4.46 -2.03
C LEU A 28 8.87 5.18 -1.23
N LEU A 29 8.85 5.03 0.10
CA LEU A 29 7.83 5.66 0.96
C LEU A 29 7.79 7.19 0.82
N GLY A 30 8.97 7.82 0.78
CA GLY A 30 9.08 9.28 0.63
C GLY A 30 8.53 9.77 -0.71
N GLU A 31 8.83 9.05 -1.80
CA GLU A 31 8.33 9.37 -3.14
C GLU A 31 6.81 9.17 -3.23
N THR A 32 6.29 8.08 -2.64
CA THR A 32 4.86 7.78 -2.59
C THR A 32 4.08 8.88 -1.89
N LEU A 33 4.55 9.32 -0.72
CA LEU A 33 3.92 10.43 0.03
C LEU A 33 3.99 11.75 -0.75
N ALA A 34 5.15 12.07 -1.35
CA ALA A 34 5.31 13.29 -2.11
C ALA A 34 4.38 13.35 -3.33
N ALA A 35 4.14 12.23 -4.01
CA ALA A 35 3.17 12.15 -5.10
C ALA A 35 1.74 12.40 -4.61
N MET A 36 1.34 11.76 -3.51
CA MET A 36 0.00 11.96 -2.92
C MET A 36 -0.26 13.42 -2.55
N LEU A 37 0.71 14.10 -1.93
CA LEU A 37 0.55 15.49 -1.52
C LEU A 37 0.42 16.44 -2.73
N LYS A 38 1.09 16.14 -3.84
CA LYS A 38 0.96 16.91 -5.09
C LYS A 38 -0.39 16.70 -5.78
N GLU A 39 -0.99 15.52 -5.66
CA GLU A 39 -2.32 15.22 -6.19
C GLU A 39 -3.45 15.91 -5.41
N LEU A 40 -3.20 16.28 -4.14
CA LEU A 40 -4.17 16.98 -3.28
C LEU A 40 -4.15 18.52 -3.42
N ALA A 41 -3.11 19.07 -4.06
CA ALA A 41 -2.90 20.51 -4.25
C ALA A 41 -3.48 20.98 -5.59
#